data_AF-A0AAD2CP72-F1
#
_entry.id   AF-A0AAD2CP72-F1
#
_cell.length_a   1.000
_cell.length_b   1.000
_cell.length_c   1.000
_cell.angle_alpha   90.00
_cell.angle_beta   90.00
_cell.angle_gamma   90.00
#
_symmetry.space_group_name_H-M   'P 1'
#
loop_
_entity.id
_entity.type
_entity.pdbx_description
1 polymer ?
#
loop_
_entity_poly.entity_id
_entity_poly.type
_entity_poly.pdbx_seq_one_letter_code
_entity_poly.pdbx_strand_id
1 'polypeptide(L)'
;MTQGKINIIDDVGGQSVFNFVVMNYCESIREDPTIKHFFAKVDLKGLIVLQTDILKVAFMDASPQETEAAMGRLAVNYQIGQLGLNETHFEAMKAHFLLALRHSWVEESLVQMIDTQYNILLPLFQQSSKSVRPSIAQRPTPLSKNTHAGHHQRM
;
A
#
# COMPACT_ATOMS: atom_id res chain seq x y z
N MET A 1 2.99 -30.99 -5.85
CA MET A 1 4.32 -30.42 -5.57
C MET A 1 4.10 -29.27 -4.62
N THR A 2 4.57 -29.36 -3.38
CA THR A 2 4.54 -28.24 -2.44
C THR A 2 5.43 -27.15 -3.02
N GLN A 3 4.81 -26.09 -3.54
CA GLN A 3 5.48 -24.92 -4.08
C GLN A 3 6.29 -24.30 -2.93
N GLY A 4 7.62 -24.42 -3.01
CA GLY A 4 8.51 -23.83 -2.01
C GLY A 4 8.31 -22.32 -1.98
N LYS A 5 8.36 -21.72 -0.79
CA LYS A 5 8.25 -20.27 -0.64
C LYS A 5 9.47 -19.62 -1.31
N ILE A 6 9.23 -18.69 -2.24
CA ILE A 6 10.27 -17.98 -3.00
C ILE A 6 11.15 -17.23 -2.01
N ASN A 7 12.47 -17.35 -2.12
CA ASN A 7 13.40 -16.40 -1.53
C ASN A 7 13.89 -15.49 -2.65
N ILE A 8 13.20 -14.36 -2.82
CA ILE A 8 13.39 -13.52 -4.01
C ILE A 8 14.83 -13.05 -4.18
N ILE A 9 15.59 -12.90 -3.09
CA ILE A 9 16.99 -12.47 -3.17
C ILE A 9 17.83 -13.55 -3.86
N ASP A 10 17.65 -14.81 -3.46
CA ASP A 10 18.40 -15.93 -4.03
C ASP A 10 17.91 -16.22 -5.45
N ASP A 11 16.58 -16.24 -5.64
CA ASP A 11 15.94 -16.64 -6.89
C ASP A 11 16.22 -15.66 -8.05
N VAL A 12 16.37 -14.35 -7.78
CA VAL A 12 16.73 -13.36 -8.80
C VAL A 12 18.24 -13.27 -9.07
N GLY A 13 19.07 -14.10 -8.44
CA GLY A 13 20.52 -14.11 -8.67
C GLY A 13 21.35 -13.34 -7.63
N GLY A 14 20.81 -13.16 -6.42
CA GLY A 14 21.52 -12.62 -5.26
C GLY A 14 21.22 -11.15 -4.94
N GLN A 15 21.81 -10.68 -3.83
CA GLN A 15 21.55 -9.36 -3.25
C GLN A 15 21.78 -8.20 -4.21
N SER A 16 22.81 -8.28 -5.07
CA SER A 16 23.14 -7.20 -6.02
C SER A 16 22.06 -7.05 -7.09
N VAL A 17 21.56 -8.15 -7.65
CA VAL A 17 20.48 -8.12 -8.66
C VAL A 17 19.18 -7.64 -8.01
N PHE A 18 18.85 -8.14 -6.82
CA PHE A 18 17.69 -7.68 -6.08
C PHE A 18 17.74 -6.16 -5.82
N ASN A 19 18.87 -5.63 -5.38
CA ASN A 19 19.03 -4.19 -5.17
C ASN A 19 18.83 -3.37 -6.46
N PHE A 20 19.34 -3.87 -7.59
CA PHE A 20 19.15 -3.24 -8.90
C PHE A 20 17.68 -3.25 -9.34
N VAL A 21 16.98 -4.38 -9.16
CA VAL A 21 15.53 -4.50 -9.40
C VAL A 21 14.76 -3.48 -8.57
N VAL A 22 15.03 -3.39 -7.26
CA VAL A 22 14.31 -2.45 -6.37
C VAL A 22 14.59 -1.00 -6.76
N MET A 23 15.82 -0.67 -7.16
CA MET A 23 16.17 0.66 -7.63
C MET A 23 15.35 1.04 -8.87
N ASN A 24 15.35 0.21 -9.92
CA ASN A 24 14.56 0.45 -11.14
C ASN A 24 13.06 0.52 -10.85
N TYR A 25 12.56 -0.35 -9.98
CA TYR A 25 11.17 -0.31 -9.52
C TYR A 25 10.81 1.03 -8.86
N CYS A 26 11.67 1.54 -7.98
CA CYS A 26 11.43 2.81 -7.28
C CYS A 26 11.54 4.02 -8.23
N GLU A 27 12.39 3.96 -9.24
CA GLU A 27 12.45 4.98 -10.29
C GLU A 27 11.11 5.04 -11.05
N SER A 28 10.58 3.88 -11.49
CA SER A 28 9.27 3.82 -12.15
C SER A 28 8.13 4.37 -11.28
N ILE A 29 8.12 4.09 -9.97
CA ILE A 29 7.12 4.66 -9.06
C ILE A 29 7.16 6.19 -9.04
N ARG A 30 8.36 6.80 -9.07
CA ARG A 30 8.50 8.26 -9.02
C ARG A 30 8.05 8.95 -10.31
N GLU A 31 8.11 8.23 -11.42
CA GLU A 31 7.71 8.73 -12.73
C GLU A 31 6.21 8.53 -12.99
N ASP A 32 5.60 7.51 -12.40
CA ASP A 32 4.19 7.18 -12.61
C ASP A 32 3.24 8.25 -12.02
N PRO A 33 2.47 8.97 -12.85
CA PRO A 33 1.55 10.01 -12.39
C PRO A 33 0.43 9.50 -11.45
N THR A 34 0.08 8.21 -11.53
CA THR A 34 -0.97 7.59 -10.72
C THR A 34 -0.56 7.36 -9.27
N ILE A 35 0.74 7.17 -9.00
CA ILE A 35 1.22 6.82 -7.65
C ILE A 35 2.30 7.75 -7.08
N LYS A 36 3.03 8.51 -7.91
CA LYS A 36 4.15 9.35 -7.45
C LYS A 36 3.78 10.37 -6.37
N HIS A 37 2.54 10.85 -6.37
CA HIS A 37 2.08 11.87 -5.44
C HIS A 37 2.00 11.36 -3.99
N PHE A 38 1.77 10.05 -3.78
CA PHE A 38 1.81 9.43 -2.46
C PHE A 38 3.21 9.44 -1.84
N PHE A 39 4.24 9.44 -2.68
CA PHE A 39 5.65 9.39 -2.28
C PHE A 39 6.37 10.72 -2.51
N ALA A 40 5.66 11.82 -2.78
CA ALA A 40 6.26 13.11 -3.16
C ALA A 40 7.21 13.71 -2.09
N LYS A 41 7.06 13.32 -0.83
CA LYS A 41 7.91 13.75 0.29
C LYS A 41 9.03 12.77 0.64
N VAL A 42 9.10 11.63 -0.06
CA VAL A 42 10.09 10.59 0.17
C VAL A 42 11.12 10.69 -0.95
N ASP A 43 12.40 10.81 -0.60
CA ASP A 43 13.47 10.77 -1.59
C ASP A 43 13.65 9.34 -2.14
N LEU A 44 14.38 9.19 -3.24
CA LEU A 44 14.56 7.87 -3.88
C LEU A 44 15.17 6.85 -2.90
N LYS A 45 16.11 7.28 -2.06
CA LYS A 45 16.75 6.41 -1.07
C LYS A 45 15.75 5.89 -0.04
N GLY A 46 14.92 6.76 0.53
CA GLY A 46 13.86 6.38 1.46
C GLY A 46 12.83 5.47 0.80
N LEU A 47 12.49 5.73 -0.46
CA LEU A 47 11.57 4.89 -1.21
C LEU A 47 12.15 3.48 -1.44
N ILE A 48 13.44 3.38 -1.78
CA ILE A 48 14.14 2.09 -1.93
C ILE A 48 14.11 1.30 -0.62
N VAL A 49 14.37 1.94 0.53
CA VAL A 49 14.31 1.27 1.84
C VAL A 49 12.90 0.76 2.12
N LEU A 50 11.90 1.62 1.95
CA LEU A 50 10.50 1.27 2.13
C LEU A 50 10.08 0.08 1.26
N GLN A 51 10.33 0.16 -0.05
CA GLN A 51 9.95 -0.91 -0.97
C GLN A 51 10.73 -2.19 -0.71
N THR A 52 12.02 -2.10 -0.34
CA THR A 52 12.81 -3.27 0.08
C THR A 52 12.16 -3.98 1.26
N ASP A 53 11.75 -3.25 2.29
CA ASP A 53 11.15 -3.84 3.48
C ASP A 53 9.80 -4.50 3.15
N ILE A 54 8.97 -3.85 2.32
CA ILE A 54 7.69 -4.42 1.85
C ILE A 54 7.91 -5.72 1.09
N LEU A 55 8.85 -5.72 0.12
CA LEU A 55 9.15 -6.91 -0.70
C LEU A 55 9.70 -8.04 0.17
N LYS A 56 10.59 -7.74 1.12
CA LYS A 56 11.09 -8.75 2.06
C LYS A 56 9.97 -9.42 2.84
N VAL A 57 8.94 -8.69 3.27
CA VAL A 57 7.80 -9.32 3.94
C VAL A 57 7.04 -10.29 3.03
N ALA A 58 6.89 -9.98 1.74
CA ALA A 58 6.21 -10.86 0.79
C ALA A 58 7.02 -12.12 0.42
N PHE A 59 8.34 -11.99 0.39
CA PHE A 59 9.24 -12.97 -0.23
C PHE A 59 10.31 -13.54 0.71
N MET A 60 10.23 -13.30 2.02
CA MET A 60 11.07 -14.00 2.99
C MET A 60 10.40 -15.27 3.47
N ASP A 61 11.19 -16.30 3.75
CA ASP A 61 10.74 -17.54 4.37
C ASP A 61 10.33 -17.32 5.83
N ALA A 62 9.09 -16.90 6.00
CA ALA A 62 8.46 -16.57 7.27
C ALA A 62 7.10 -17.26 7.37
N SER A 63 6.70 -17.65 8.57
CA SER A 63 5.36 -18.16 8.83
C SER A 63 4.29 -17.11 8.52
N PRO A 64 3.02 -17.52 8.31
CA PRO A 64 1.92 -16.57 8.13
C PRO A 64 1.79 -15.54 9.27
N GLN A 65 2.05 -15.97 10.52
CA GLN A 65 1.98 -15.12 11.71
C GLN A 65 3.09 -14.08 11.72
N GLU A 66 4.32 -14.46 11.34
CA GLU A 66 5.45 -13.53 11.23
C GLU A 66 5.22 -12.53 10.09
N THR A 67 4.65 -13.00 8.98
CA THR A 67 4.27 -12.16 7.82
C THR A 67 3.23 -11.12 8.23
N GLU A 68 2.17 -11.53 8.93
CA GLU A 68 1.13 -10.63 9.44
C GLU A 68 1.70 -9.60 10.43
N ALA A 69 2.52 -10.04 11.37
CA ALA A 69 3.17 -9.15 12.33
C ALA A 69 4.10 -8.13 11.63
N ALA A 70 4.82 -8.56 10.59
CA ALA A 70 5.67 -7.68 9.80
C ALA A 70 4.86 -6.68 8.97
N MET A 71 3.76 -7.12 8.33
CA MET A 71 2.80 -6.25 7.65
C MET A 71 2.23 -5.18 8.60
N GLY A 72 1.86 -5.57 9.82
CA GLY A 72 1.38 -4.62 10.84
C GLY A 72 2.44 -3.57 11.21
N ARG A 73 3.70 -3.98 11.39
CA ARG A 73 4.81 -3.04 11.65
C ARG A 73 5.04 -2.10 10.48
N LEU A 74 5.01 -2.59 9.23
CA LEU A 74 5.14 -1.76 8.03
C LEU A 74 4.02 -0.71 7.95
N ALA A 75 2.77 -1.14 8.16
CA ALA A 75 1.62 -0.25 8.10
C ALA A 75 1.72 0.91 9.10
N VAL A 76 2.23 0.63 10.31
CA VAL A 76 2.45 1.64 11.36
C VAL A 76 3.65 2.53 11.05
N ASN A 77 4.83 1.94 10.79
CA ASN A 77 6.09 2.68 10.62
C ASN A 77 6.04 3.64 9.44
N TYR A 78 5.37 3.23 8.35
CA TYR A 78 5.30 4.00 7.12
C TYR A 78 3.94 4.67 6.90
N GLN A 79 3.03 4.58 7.87
CA GLN A 79 1.70 5.16 7.82
C GLN A 79 0.96 4.82 6.51
N ILE A 80 1.16 3.61 5.97
CA ILE A 80 0.64 3.18 4.66
C ILE A 80 -0.89 3.36 4.61
N GLY A 81 -1.56 3.08 5.74
CA GLY A 81 -2.99 3.31 5.92
C GLY A 81 -3.44 4.76 5.69
N GLN A 82 -2.57 5.73 5.96
CA GLN A 82 -2.85 7.16 5.85
C GLN A 82 -2.48 7.73 4.47
N LEU A 83 -1.71 6.99 3.66
CA LEU A 83 -1.35 7.44 2.31
C LEU A 83 -2.57 7.49 1.38
N GLY A 84 -3.64 6.75 1.67
CA GLY A 84 -4.79 6.66 0.75
C GLY A 84 -4.52 5.78 -0.47
N LEU A 85 -3.47 4.97 -0.41
CA LEU A 85 -3.22 3.90 -1.38
C LEU A 85 -4.41 2.94 -1.40
N ASN A 86 -4.69 2.32 -2.55
CA ASN A 86 -5.82 1.41 -2.73
C ASN A 86 -5.41 0.28 -3.70
N GLU A 87 -6.36 -0.59 -4.05
CA GLU A 87 -6.12 -1.71 -4.96
C GLU A 87 -5.62 -1.27 -6.35
N THR A 88 -6.10 -0.16 -6.89
CA THR A 88 -5.58 0.38 -8.17
C THR A 88 -4.11 0.78 -8.05
N HIS A 89 -3.72 1.42 -6.95
CA HIS A 89 -2.32 1.77 -6.70
C HIS A 89 -1.45 0.54 -6.45
N PHE A 90 -1.99 -0.49 -5.79
CA PHE A 90 -1.34 -1.78 -5.62
C PHE A 90 -1.02 -2.44 -6.97
N GLU A 91 -1.99 -2.49 -7.88
CA GLU A 91 -1.79 -3.08 -9.22
C GLU A 91 -0.75 -2.29 -10.03
N ALA A 92 -0.75 -0.96 -9.94
CA ALA A 92 0.27 -0.13 -10.58
C ALA A 92 1.68 -0.42 -10.02
N MET A 93 1.82 -0.47 -8.70
CA MET A 93 3.08 -0.83 -8.04
C MET A 93 3.56 -2.24 -8.42
N LYS A 94 2.66 -3.23 -8.42
CA LYS A 94 2.96 -4.59 -8.86
C LYS A 94 3.44 -4.62 -10.30
N ALA A 95 2.75 -3.93 -11.21
CA ALA A 95 3.13 -3.87 -12.62
C ALA A 95 4.56 -3.31 -12.82
N HIS A 96 4.92 -2.24 -12.11
CA HIS A 96 6.28 -1.69 -12.15
C HIS A 96 7.33 -2.65 -11.60
N PHE A 97 7.01 -3.37 -10.53
CA PHE A 97 7.92 -4.35 -9.96
C PHE A 97 8.17 -5.53 -10.93
N LEU A 98 7.12 -6.07 -11.54
CA LEU A 98 7.25 -7.14 -12.53
C LEU A 98 8.01 -6.68 -13.77
N LEU A 99 7.84 -5.43 -14.19
CA LEU A 99 8.61 -4.85 -15.29
C LEU A 99 10.09 -4.72 -14.93
N ALA A 100 10.43 -4.28 -13.71
CA ALA A 100 11.80 -4.16 -13.24
C ALA A 100 12.52 -5.53 -13.19
N LEU A 101 11.82 -6.61 -12.83
CA LEU A 101 12.33 -7.98 -12.90
C LEU A 101 12.67 -8.37 -14.34
N ARG A 102 11.75 -8.13 -15.29
CA ARG A 102 11.99 -8.43 -16.71
C ARG A 102 13.15 -7.63 -17.29
N HIS A 103 13.29 -6.35 -16.94
CA HIS A 103 14.43 -5.52 -17.34
C HIS A 103 15.76 -6.02 -16.76
N SER A 104 15.70 -6.76 -15.65
CA SER A 104 16.88 -7.39 -15.02
C SER A 104 17.08 -8.83 -15.50
N TRP A 105 16.43 -9.23 -16.61
CA TRP A 105 16.52 -10.54 -17.25
C TRP A 105 16.16 -11.71 -16.33
N VAL A 106 15.26 -11.48 -15.37
CA VAL A 106 14.69 -12.54 -14.56
C VAL A 106 13.79 -13.42 -15.44
N GLU A 107 13.96 -14.73 -15.35
CA GLU A 107 13.19 -15.72 -16.12
C GLU A 107 11.68 -15.54 -15.94
N GLU A 108 10.91 -15.60 -17.04
CA GLU A 108 9.47 -15.30 -17.00
C GLU A 108 8.69 -16.27 -16.11
N SER A 109 9.15 -17.52 -15.98
CA SER A 109 8.56 -18.50 -15.05
C SER A 109 8.69 -18.03 -13.59
N LEU A 110 9.83 -17.45 -13.22
CA LEU A 110 10.04 -16.86 -11.90
C LEU A 110 9.22 -15.57 -11.72
N VAL A 111 9.13 -14.73 -12.76
CA VAL A 111 8.27 -13.53 -12.73
C VAL A 111 6.81 -13.90 -12.45
N GLN A 112 6.28 -14.96 -13.06
CA GLN A 112 4.91 -15.44 -12.82
C GLN A 112 4.69 -15.97 -11.40
N MET A 113 5.69 -16.66 -10.84
CA MET A 113 5.63 -17.09 -9.44
C MET A 113 5.65 -15.89 -8.49
N ILE A 114 6.50 -14.89 -8.78
CA ILE A 114 6.59 -13.65 -8.01
C ILE A 114 5.28 -12.86 -8.08
N ASP A 115 4.65 -12.72 -9.25
CA ASP A 115 3.35 -12.07 -9.43
C ASP A 115 2.28 -12.70 -8.53
N THR A 116 2.19 -14.03 -8.54
CA THR A 116 1.26 -14.77 -7.68
C THR A 116 1.49 -14.45 -6.20
N GLN A 117 2.74 -14.50 -5.75
CA GLN A 117 3.13 -14.29 -4.35
C GLN A 117 2.99 -12.81 -3.91
N TYR A 118 3.15 -11.84 -4.82
CA TYR A 118 3.02 -10.41 -4.54
C TYR A 118 1.63 -10.06 -3.99
N ASN A 119 0.59 -10.83 -4.33
CA ASN A 119 -0.78 -10.64 -3.85
C ASN A 119 -0.93 -10.78 -2.33
N ILE A 120 0.05 -11.36 -1.62
CA ILE A 120 0.09 -11.37 -0.15
C ILE A 120 0.08 -9.95 0.43
N LEU A 121 0.58 -8.96 -0.32
CA LEU A 121 0.62 -7.56 0.13
C LEU A 121 -0.72 -6.84 -0.05
N LEU A 122 -1.66 -7.36 -0.84
CA LEU A 122 -2.94 -6.71 -1.15
C LEU A 122 -3.72 -6.23 0.10
N PRO A 123 -3.78 -6.98 1.22
CA PRO A 123 -4.46 -6.52 2.43
C PRO A 123 -3.95 -5.17 2.98
N LEU A 124 -2.66 -4.83 2.78
CA LEU A 124 -2.10 -3.53 3.19
C LEU A 124 -2.78 -2.34 2.47
N PHE A 125 -3.28 -2.57 1.25
CA PHE A 125 -3.91 -1.57 0.39
C PHE A 125 -5.44 -1.57 0.51
N GLN A 126 -6.02 -2.57 1.17
CA GLN A 126 -7.45 -2.63 1.46
C GLN A 126 -7.80 -2.03 2.84
N GLN A 127 -6.83 -1.99 3.76
CA GLN A 127 -7.03 -1.39 5.09
C GLN A 127 -7.01 0.14 5.06
N SER A 128 -6.19 0.73 4.20
CA SER A 128 -6.11 2.19 3.95
C SER A 128 -7.44 2.78 3.48
N SER A 129 -8.17 2.09 2.59
CA SER A 129 -9.45 2.56 2.06
C SER A 129 -10.59 2.53 3.08
N LYS A 130 -10.53 1.64 4.08
CA LYS A 130 -11.56 1.54 5.15
C LYS A 130 -11.41 2.59 6.24
N SER A 131 -10.22 3.19 6.40
CA SER A 131 -9.94 4.18 7.45
C SER A 131 -10.45 5.59 7.11
N VAL A 132 -10.72 5.87 5.84
CA VAL A 132 -11.30 7.16 5.40
C VAL A 132 -12.82 7.14 5.58
N ARG A 133 -13.30 7.18 6.84
CA ARG A 133 -14.64 7.72 7.11
C ARG A 133 -14.51 9.23 7.21
N PRO A 134 -15.10 10.02 6.28
CA PRO A 134 -15.24 11.45 6.52
C PRO A 134 -16.18 11.61 7.72
N SER A 135 -15.62 12.06 8.85
CA SER A 135 -16.41 12.57 9.97
C SER A 135 -16.98 13.93 9.56
N ILE A 136 -18.01 13.92 8.72
CA ILE A 136 -18.80 15.10 8.37
C ILE A 136 -20.27 14.70 8.42
N ALA A 137 -20.88 14.80 9.61
CA ALA A 137 -22.28 15.18 9.80
C ALA A 137 -22.64 15.22 11.31
N GLN A 138 -22.15 16.23 12.02
CA GLN A 138 -22.94 16.84 13.09
C GLN A 138 -23.08 18.32 12.75
N ARG A 139 -24.06 18.64 11.90
CA ARG A 139 -24.64 19.98 11.93
C ARG A 139 -25.51 20.04 13.19
N PRO A 140 -25.25 20.95 14.14
CA PRO A 140 -26.21 21.21 15.21
C PRO A 140 -27.49 21.76 14.57
N THR A 141 -28.59 21.05 14.75
CA THR A 141 -29.93 21.52 14.42
C THR A 141 -30.21 22.81 15.21
N PRO A 142 -30.60 23.92 14.57
CA PRO A 142 -31.03 25.09 15.33
C PRO A 142 -32.31 24.73 16.09
N LEU A 143 -32.26 24.86 17.42
CA LEU A 143 -33.43 24.79 18.30
C LEU A 143 -34.46 25.83 17.83
N SER A 144 -35.52 25.38 17.17
CA SER A 144 -36.71 26.19 16.96
C SER A 144 -37.43 26.31 18.30
N LYS A 145 -37.34 27.49 18.92
CA LYS A 145 -38.09 27.82 20.13
C LYS A 145 -39.57 27.96 19.75
N ASN A 146 -40.36 26.96 20.10
CA ASN A 146 -41.79 27.13 20.31
C ASN A 146 -42.00 28.19 21.40
N THR A 147 -42.74 29.25 21.09
CA THR A 147 -43.42 30.04 22.11
C THR A 147 -44.83 30.28 21.64
N HIS A 148 -45.74 29.55 22.28
CA HIS A 148 -47.18 29.63 22.15
C HIS A 148 -47.69 30.30 23.43
N ALA A 149 -48.25 31.50 23.32
CA ALA A 149 -49.10 32.22 24.27
C ALA A 149 -49.33 33.61 23.67
N GLY A 150 -50.50 34.23 23.65
CA GLY A 150 -51.78 33.92 24.25
C GLY A 150 -52.72 35.09 23.90
N HIS A 151 -53.97 34.71 23.67
CA HIS A 151 -55.20 35.49 23.63
C HIS A 151 -55.23 36.74 24.57
N HIS A 152 -55.70 37.91 24.09
CA HIS A 152 -56.70 38.77 24.80
C HIS A 152 -57.09 40.06 24.01
N GLN A 153 -58.30 40.03 23.45
CA GLN A 153 -59.43 40.98 23.48
C GLN A 153 -59.33 42.52 23.65
N ARG A 154 -60.26 43.18 22.93
CA ARG A 154 -60.93 44.51 23.09
C ARG A 154 -60.11 45.73 22.62
N MET A 155 -60.67 46.70 21.89
CA MET A 155 -62.01 47.30 21.95
C MET A 155 -62.73 47.37 20.60
#